data_AF-A0A350T1V9-F1
#
_entry.id   AF-A0A350T1V9-F1
#
_cell.length_a   1.000
_cell.length_b   1.000
_cell.length_c   1.000
_cell.angle_alpha   90.00
_cell.angle_beta   90.00
_cell.angle_gamma   90.00
#
_symmetry.space_group_name_H-M   'P 1'
#
loop_
_entity.id
_entity.type
_entity.pdbx_description
1 polymer ?
#
loop_
_entity_poly.entity_id
_entity_poly.type
_entity_poly.pdbx_seq_one_letter_code
_entity_poly.pdbx_strand_id
1 'polypeptide(L)'
;MEHWDIDISDALLSGTGVVIHERPAGPAQRVDDLTRLIGNTPLIRLRSLEPAQGIEVYGKAEWQNPGGSVKDRAALAMMEAGERSGRLTRDRTIVDATSGNTGIAYAKIGAARGYRVVL
;
A
#
# COMPACT_ATOMS: atom_id res chain seq x y z
N MET A 1 -8.60 -13.76 30.73
CA MET A 1 -8.85 -13.19 29.40
C MET A 1 -7.54 -12.54 29.01
N GLU A 2 -6.62 -13.36 28.49
CA GLU A 2 -5.21 -12.98 28.33
C GLU A 2 -5.04 -12.02 27.16
N HIS A 3 -4.24 -11.00 27.44
CA HIS A 3 -3.86 -9.89 26.58
C HIS A 3 -2.85 -10.41 25.54
N TRP A 4 -3.20 -10.36 24.26
CA TRP A 4 -2.28 -10.68 23.15
C TRP A 4 -1.53 -9.42 22.72
N ASP A 5 -0.60 -8.96 23.55
CA ASP A 5 0.40 -8.00 23.10
C ASP A 5 1.50 -8.78 22.37
N ILE A 6 1.49 -8.72 21.05
CA ILE A 6 2.60 -9.21 20.23
C ILE A 6 3.68 -8.14 20.26
N ASP A 7 4.65 -8.30 21.17
CA ASP A 7 5.87 -7.51 21.18
C ASP A 7 6.74 -7.92 19.98
N ILE A 8 6.81 -7.02 18.99
CA ILE A 8 7.54 -7.22 17.74
C ILE A 8 9.06 -7.06 17.96
N SER A 9 9.50 -6.61 19.14
CA SER A 9 10.91 -6.36 19.43
C SER A 9 11.71 -7.65 19.68
N ASP A 10 11.08 -8.71 20.20
CA ASP A 10 11.73 -10.02 20.45
C ASP A 10 12.00 -10.83 19.17
N ALA A 11 11.19 -10.63 18.12
CA ALA A 11 11.37 -11.31 16.84
C ALA A 11 12.65 -10.87 16.11
N LEU A 12 13.13 -9.65 16.35
CA LEU A 12 14.35 -9.11 15.73
C LEU A 12 15.64 -9.63 16.38
N LEU A 13 15.58 -10.08 17.63
CA LEU A 13 16.76 -10.52 18.40
C LEU A 13 17.00 -12.04 18.32
N SER A 14 16.00 -12.84 17.97
CA SER A 14 16.08 -14.31 17.99
C SER A 14 16.69 -14.96 16.74
N GLY A 15 17.10 -14.18 15.73
CA GLY A 15 17.70 -14.74 14.51
C GLY A 15 16.75 -15.57 13.64
N THR A 16 15.44 -15.55 13.92
CA THR A 16 14.41 -16.17 13.06
C THR A 16 14.16 -15.28 11.84
N GLY A 17 15.05 -15.41 10.85
CA GLY A 17 15.14 -14.50 9.71
C GLY A 17 13.83 -14.31 8.95
N VAL A 18 13.36 -13.06 8.91
CA VAL A 18 12.43 -12.57 7.88
C VAL A 18 13.13 -12.70 6.53
N VAL A 19 12.69 -13.63 5.70
CA VAL A 19 13.21 -13.75 4.33
C VAL A 19 12.36 -12.85 3.45
N ILE A 20 12.90 -11.66 3.16
CA ILE A 20 12.36 -10.78 2.14
C ILE A 20 12.80 -11.34 0.78
N HIS A 21 11.86 -11.82 -0.03
CA HIS A 21 12.12 -12.06 -1.44
C HIS A 21 12.12 -10.70 -2.14
N GLU A 22 13.22 -9.97 -2.01
CA GLU A 22 13.41 -8.73 -2.76
C GLU A 22 13.50 -9.09 -4.24
N ARG A 23 12.78 -8.34 -5.10
CA ARG A 23 13.16 -8.33 -6.51
C ARG A 23 14.60 -7.82 -6.58
N PRO A 24 15.49 -8.43 -7.37
CA PRO A 24 16.77 -7.81 -7.65
C PRO A 24 16.51 -6.39 -8.14
N ALA A 25 17.18 -5.40 -7.53
CA ALA A 25 17.06 -4.02 -7.95
C ALA A 25 17.52 -3.92 -9.40
N GLY A 26 16.56 -3.88 -10.32
CA GLY A 26 16.83 -3.54 -11.71
C GLY A 26 17.38 -2.11 -11.77
N PRO A 27 17.91 -1.68 -12.92
CA PRO A 27 18.31 -0.29 -13.11
C PRO A 27 17.16 0.65 -12.70
N ALA A 28 17.51 1.77 -12.08
CA ALA A 28 16.53 2.76 -11.61
C ALA A 28 15.52 3.06 -12.73
N GLN A 29 14.27 2.67 -12.52
CA GLN A 29 13.23 2.85 -13.53
C GLN A 29 12.72 4.28 -13.45
N ARG A 30 12.89 5.04 -14.54
CA ARG A 30 12.18 6.31 -14.69
C ARG A 30 10.69 6.03 -14.76
N VAL A 31 9.91 6.65 -13.89
CA VAL A 31 8.45 6.55 -13.85
C VAL A 31 7.88 7.94 -14.02
N ASP A 32 7.08 8.14 -15.08
CA ASP A 32 6.49 9.45 -15.41
C ASP A 32 5.10 9.66 -14.77
N ASP A 33 4.50 8.63 -14.16
CA ASP A 33 3.23 8.71 -13.42
C ASP A 33 3.33 7.93 -12.10
N LEU A 34 3.19 8.62 -10.97
CA LEU A 34 3.26 8.06 -9.62
C LEU A 34 2.30 6.87 -9.43
N THR A 35 1.14 6.89 -10.07
CA THR A 35 0.13 5.84 -9.94
C THR A 35 0.61 4.48 -10.45
N ARG A 36 1.64 4.45 -11.32
CA ARG A 36 2.27 3.21 -11.79
C ARG A 36 3.05 2.48 -10.71
N LEU A 37 3.37 3.16 -9.61
CA LEU A 37 4.01 2.57 -8.44
C LEU A 37 2.99 2.00 -7.43
N ILE A 38 1.69 2.21 -7.64
CA ILE A 38 0.64 1.64 -6.79
C ILE A 38 0.42 0.18 -7.17
N GLY A 39 0.43 -0.69 -6.17
CA GLY A 39 0.29 -2.13 -6.32
C GLY A 39 1.62 -2.85 -6.47
N ASN A 40 1.56 -4.11 -6.92
CA ASN A 40 2.73 -5.00 -7.04
C ASN A 40 3.67 -5.00 -5.82
N THR A 41 3.09 -4.78 -4.64
CA THR A 41 3.80 -4.78 -3.36
C THR A 41 4.30 -6.18 -3.03
N PRO A 42 5.45 -6.32 -2.35
CA PRO A 42 6.04 -7.61 -2.03
C PRO A 42 5.13 -8.51 -1.17
N LEU A 43 5.35 -9.81 -1.32
CA LEU A 43 4.97 -10.81 -0.33
C LEU A 43 6.21 -11.13 0.50
N ILE A 44 6.11 -10.98 1.81
CA ILE A 44 7.20 -11.22 2.75
C ILE A 44 6.89 -12.50 3.50
N ARG A 45 7.78 -13.50 3.44
CA ARG A 45 7.57 -14.76 4.15
C ARG A 45 7.84 -14.59 5.64
N LEU A 46 6.87 -14.93 6.47
CA LEU A 46 6.91 -14.78 7.93
C LEU A 46 7.15 -16.15 8.57
N ARG A 47 8.39 -16.64 8.48
CA ARG A 47 8.77 -18.00 8.94
C ARG A 47 8.44 -18.25 10.41
N SER A 48 8.57 -17.23 11.26
CA SER A 48 8.27 -17.32 12.70
C SER A 48 6.78 -17.52 13.01
N LEU A 49 5.89 -17.29 12.05
CA LEU A 49 4.44 -17.45 12.21
C LEU A 49 3.91 -18.73 11.55
N GLU A 50 4.78 -19.57 10.98
CA GLU A 50 4.38 -20.82 10.34
C GLU A 50 3.90 -21.84 11.40
N PRO A 51 2.63 -22.29 11.38
CA PRO A 51 2.04 -23.06 12.48
C PRO A 51 2.43 -24.54 12.47
N ALA A 52 2.88 -25.06 11.33
CA ALA A 52 3.30 -26.44 11.15
C ALA A 52 4.16 -26.56 9.89
N GLN A 53 4.91 -27.66 9.79
CA GLN A 53 5.67 -27.99 8.58
C GLN A 53 4.75 -28.04 7.36
N GLY A 54 5.17 -27.38 6.27
CA GLY A 54 4.42 -27.35 5.01
C GLY A 54 3.36 -26.24 4.93
N ILE A 55 3.14 -25.46 5.99
CA ILE A 55 2.27 -24.28 5.94
C ILE A 55 3.13 -23.02 5.90
N GLU A 56 3.04 -22.27 4.80
CA GLU A 56 3.78 -21.02 4.62
C GLU A 56 2.87 -19.83 4.91
N VAL A 57 3.37 -18.87 5.71
CA VAL A 57 2.67 -17.63 6.01
C VAL A 57 3.39 -16.46 5.33
N TYR A 58 2.62 -15.64 4.61
CA TYR A 58 3.13 -14.44 3.93
C TYR A 58 2.38 -13.19 4.38
N GLY A 59 3.12 -12.14 4.69
CA GLY A 59 2.59 -10.79 4.83
C GLY A 59 2.58 -10.07 3.48
N LYS A 60 1.46 -9.42 3.15
CA LYS A 60 1.35 -8.56 1.95
C LYS A 60 1.77 -7.13 2.31
N ALA A 61 2.87 -6.65 1.75
CA ALA A 61 3.51 -5.40 2.16
C ALA A 61 2.85 -4.12 1.59
N GLU A 62 1.57 -3.92 1.87
CA GLU A 62 0.79 -2.78 1.33
C GLU A 62 1.23 -1.41 1.84
N TRP A 63 2.03 -1.33 2.89
CA TRP A 63 2.65 -0.07 3.32
C TRP A 63 3.70 0.45 2.34
N GLN A 64 4.15 -0.37 1.38
CA GLN A 64 5.08 0.03 0.33
C GLN A 64 4.43 0.69 -0.88
N ASN A 65 3.09 0.83 -0.91
CA ASN A 65 2.48 1.73 -1.88
C ASN A 65 2.94 3.18 -1.62
N PRO A 66 3.01 4.07 -2.63
CA PRO A 66 3.52 5.43 -2.48
C PRO A 66 2.89 6.26 -1.35
N GLY A 67 1.59 6.10 -1.10
CA GLY A 67 0.80 6.72 -0.04
C GLY A 67 0.88 6.00 1.31
N GLY A 68 1.64 4.91 1.40
CA GLY A 68 1.97 4.24 2.65
C GLY A 68 0.93 3.23 3.11
N SER A 69 -0.08 2.90 2.28
CA SER A 69 -1.11 1.94 2.67
C SER A 69 -1.81 1.29 1.48
N VAL A 70 -2.64 0.27 1.78
CA VAL A 70 -3.53 -0.37 0.81
C VAL A 70 -4.56 0.58 0.19
N LYS A 71 -4.85 1.73 0.81
CA LYS A 71 -5.89 2.67 0.34
C LYS A 71 -5.55 3.34 -0.99
N ASP A 72 -4.26 3.40 -1.34
CA ASP A 72 -3.80 3.84 -2.66
C ASP A 72 -4.49 3.09 -3.80
N ARG A 73 -4.68 1.77 -3.64
CA ARG A 73 -5.34 0.93 -4.65
C ARG A 73 -6.79 1.32 -4.85
N ALA A 74 -7.53 1.49 -3.76
CA ALA A 74 -8.94 1.83 -3.79
C ALA A 74 -9.15 3.25 -4.34
N ALA A 75 -8.37 4.22 -3.87
CA ALA A 75 -8.44 5.60 -4.34
C ALA A 75 -8.13 5.69 -5.84
N LEU A 76 -7.07 5.03 -6.32
CA LEU A 76 -6.74 4.97 -7.74
C LEU A 76 -7.88 4.36 -8.55
N ALA A 77 -8.39 3.18 -8.13
CA ALA A 77 -9.45 2.49 -8.84
C ALA A 77 -10.74 3.33 -8.95
N MET A 78 -11.10 4.06 -7.88
CA MET A 78 -12.26 4.96 -7.87
C MET A 78 -12.06 6.16 -8.79
N MET A 79 -10.88 6.79 -8.76
CA MET A 79 -10.56 7.92 -9.63
C MET A 79 -10.57 7.51 -11.09
N GLU A 80 -9.93 6.40 -11.45
CA GLU A 80 -9.93 5.88 -12.82
C GLU A 80 -11.33 5.47 -13.29
N ALA A 81 -12.17 4.92 -12.42
CA ALA A 81 -13.56 4.63 -12.76
C ALA A 81 -14.36 5.91 -13.01
N GLY A 82 -14.13 6.95 -12.21
CA GLY A 82 -14.68 8.29 -12.42
C GLY A 82 -14.24 8.88 -13.76
N GLU A 83 -12.95 8.78 -14.08
CA GLU A 83 -12.36 9.23 -15.36
C GLU A 83 -12.99 8.48 -16.54
N ARG A 84 -13.00 7.13 -16.51
CA ARG A 84 -13.56 6.29 -17.58
C ARG A 84 -15.05 6.54 -17.83
N SER A 85 -15.81 6.83 -16.77
CA SER A 85 -17.24 7.13 -16.89
C SER A 85 -17.55 8.59 -17.26
N GLY A 86 -16.54 9.46 -17.34
CA GLY A 86 -16.71 10.91 -17.54
C GLY A 86 -17.29 11.65 -16.33
N ARG A 87 -17.46 10.98 -15.18
CA ARG A 87 -17.96 11.58 -13.93
C ARG A 87 -16.89 12.33 -13.15
N LEU A 88 -15.61 12.04 -13.40
CA LEU A 88 -14.50 12.78 -12.81
C LEU A 88 -13.74 13.49 -13.93
N THR A 89 -13.85 14.81 -13.95
CA THR A 89 -13.21 15.72 -14.89
C THR A 89 -12.33 16.71 -14.14
N ARG A 90 -11.41 17.41 -14.82
CA ARG A 90 -10.42 18.30 -14.17
C ARG A 90 -11.04 19.54 -13.51
N ASP A 91 -12.25 19.92 -13.92
CA ASP A 91 -13.05 21.00 -13.32
C ASP A 91 -13.73 20.60 -12.01
N ARG A 92 -13.77 19.30 -11.68
CA ARG A 92 -14.41 18.78 -10.47
C ARG A 92 -13.42 18.66 -9.31
N THR A 93 -13.98 18.67 -8.10
CA THR A 93 -13.24 18.48 -6.85
C THR A 93 -13.59 17.12 -6.26
N ILE A 94 -12.58 16.36 -5.86
CA ILE A 94 -12.74 15.12 -5.10
C ILE A 94 -12.98 15.52 -3.65
N VAL A 95 -14.05 15.00 -3.04
CA VAL A 95 -14.41 15.25 -1.65
C VAL A 95 -14.58 13.91 -0.96
N ASP A 96 -13.92 13.70 0.17
CA ASP A 96 -14.08 12.52 1.01
C ASP A 96 -14.04 12.94 2.49
N ALA A 97 -14.90 12.39 3.34
CA ALA A 97 -14.91 12.67 4.77
C ALA A 97 -14.13 11.58 5.51
N THR A 98 -12.81 11.59 5.38
CA THR A 98 -11.93 10.57 5.97
C THR A 98 -10.82 11.21 6.80
N SER A 99 -10.65 10.71 8.02
CA SER A 99 -9.53 11.06 8.90
C SER A 99 -8.30 10.17 8.68
N GLY A 100 -8.35 9.23 7.73
CA GLY A 100 -7.38 8.14 7.63
C GLY A 100 -6.62 8.05 6.30
N ASN A 101 -6.04 6.87 6.07
CA ASN A 101 -5.15 6.60 4.93
C ASN A 101 -5.78 6.85 3.54
N THR A 102 -7.11 6.78 3.42
CA THR A 102 -7.79 7.09 2.16
C THR A 102 -7.61 8.56 1.77
N GLY A 103 -7.61 9.48 2.76
CA GLY A 103 -7.40 10.90 2.50
C GLY A 103 -5.98 11.17 2.01
N ILE A 104 -4.98 10.53 2.63
CA ILE A 104 -3.58 10.59 2.17
C ILE A 104 -3.46 10.08 0.74
N ALA A 105 -4.13 8.97 0.40
CA ALA A 105 -4.14 8.41 -0.94
C ALA A 105 -4.75 9.39 -1.96
N TYR A 106 -5.92 9.97 -1.69
CA TYR A 106 -6.53 10.97 -2.57
C TYR A 106 -5.66 12.22 -2.71
N ALA A 107 -5.12 12.74 -1.61
CA ALA A 107 -4.27 13.92 -1.67
C ALA A 107 -3.04 13.68 -2.56
N LYS A 108 -2.37 12.52 -2.39
CA LYS A 108 -1.16 12.17 -3.14
C LYS A 108 -1.45 11.90 -4.62
N ILE A 109 -2.46 11.08 -4.93
CA ILE A 109 -2.84 10.76 -6.30
C ILE A 109 -3.44 11.99 -7.01
N GLY A 110 -4.27 12.75 -6.30
CA GLY A 110 -4.87 13.98 -6.78
C GLY A 110 -3.83 15.03 -7.13
N ALA A 111 -2.84 15.27 -6.27
CA ALA A 111 -1.72 16.15 -6.57
C ALA A 111 -0.92 15.69 -7.80
N ALA A 112 -0.61 14.38 -7.90
CA ALA A 112 0.12 13.82 -9.03
C ALA A 112 -0.65 13.92 -10.37
N ARG A 113 -1.98 13.90 -10.32
CA ARG A 113 -2.85 13.93 -11.51
C ARG A 113 -3.52 15.29 -11.78
N GLY A 114 -3.27 16.30 -10.96
CA GLY A 114 -3.87 17.64 -11.14
C GLY A 114 -5.36 17.71 -10.80
N TYR A 115 -5.81 16.97 -9.79
CA TYR A 115 -7.15 17.11 -9.23
C TYR A 115 -7.13 17.96 -7.95
N ARG A 116 -8.20 18.73 -7.75
CA ARG A 116 -8.48 19.35 -6.46
C ARG A 116 -9.08 18.32 -5.51
N VAL A 117 -8.55 18.24 -4.30
CA VAL A 117 -9.00 17.30 -3.25
C VAL A 117 -9.31 18.08 -1.98
N VAL A 118 -10.44 17.74 -1.36
CA VAL A 118 -10.86 18.23 -0.03
C VAL A 118 -11.15 17.02 0.84
N LEU A 119 -10.64 17.03 2.08
CA LEU A 119 -10.70 15.95 3.05
C LEU A 119 -11.39 16.41 4.34
#